data_AF-A0A0R8I8W6-F1
#
_entry.id   AF-A0A0R8I8W6-F1
#
_cell.length_a   1.000
_cell.length_b   1.000
_cell.length_c   1.000
_cell.angle_alpha   90.00
_cell.angle_beta   90.00
_cell.angle_gamma   90.00
#
_symmetry.space_group_name_H-M   'P 1'
#
loop_
_entity.id
_entity.type
_entity.pdbx_description
1 polymer ?
#
loop_
_entity_poly.entity_id
_entity_poly.type
_entity_poly.pdbx_seq_one_letter_code
_entity_poly.pdbx_strand_id
1 'polypeptide(L)'
;MRRKIHRCHEKKNCEKTCGHCNDCYDKYPSRCSYFKKLGLCDKMPTKMEKYCYKTCGHCRMPAPPPCANTALGCCWNRVTTKIDKAGSNCPVCKDSYKRLCKTFSDDCSHKRSAGKFMRHYCPETCGLCNGGGCADQPDQAKYCSFWKGQGLCENDKNTMKLFCKKTCNLC
;
A
#
# COMPACT_ATOMS: atom_id res chain seq x y z
N MET A 1 27.26 1.59 -32.51
CA MET A 1 26.11 2.10 -31.72
C MET A 1 26.02 1.33 -30.40
N ARG A 2 26.55 1.87 -29.29
CA ARG A 2 26.44 1.25 -27.96
C ARG A 2 25.28 1.90 -27.21
N ARG A 3 24.20 1.14 -26.96
CA ARG A 3 23.06 1.58 -26.14
C ARG A 3 23.55 1.81 -24.71
N LYS A 4 23.54 3.07 -24.25
CA LYS A 4 23.85 3.42 -22.86
C LYS A 4 22.73 2.88 -21.96
N ILE A 5 23.02 1.82 -21.22
CA ILE A 5 22.15 1.35 -20.13
C ILE A 5 22.33 2.34 -18.98
N HIS A 6 21.34 3.20 -18.75
CA HIS A 6 21.36 4.17 -17.66
C HIS A 6 21.20 3.44 -16.31
N ARG A 7 22.30 3.32 -15.56
CA ARG A 7 22.29 2.87 -14.16
C ARG A 7 21.74 3.99 -13.29
N CYS A 8 20.61 3.74 -12.61
CA CYS A 8 19.97 4.65 -11.67
C CYS A 8 20.77 4.71 -10.34
N HIS A 9 21.92 5.36 -10.35
CA HIS A 9 22.77 5.54 -9.18
C HIS A 9 23.03 7.04 -8.96
N GLU A 10 22.01 7.79 -8.50
CA GLU A 10 22.18 8.95 -7.60
C GLU A 10 20.83 9.61 -7.25
N LYS A 11 20.66 9.89 -5.96
CA LYS A 11 19.41 10.17 -5.23
C LYS A 11 18.66 11.47 -5.59
N LYS A 12 19.12 12.29 -6.54
CA LYS A 12 18.56 13.65 -6.73
C LYS A 12 17.58 13.82 -7.89
N ASN A 13 17.52 12.90 -8.86
CA ASN A 13 16.69 13.07 -10.07
C ASN A 13 15.65 11.95 -10.28
N CYS A 14 15.10 11.38 -9.19
CA CYS A 14 14.04 10.36 -9.32
C CYS A 14 12.75 10.93 -9.95
N GLU A 15 12.58 12.25 -9.98
CA GLU A 15 11.29 12.86 -10.30
C GLU A 15 10.86 12.76 -11.77
N LYS A 16 11.72 12.41 -12.75
CA LYS A 16 11.32 12.60 -14.17
C LYS A 16 11.62 11.50 -15.19
N THR A 17 12.40 10.44 -14.93
CA THR A 17 12.83 9.57 -16.06
C THR A 17 12.68 8.07 -15.90
N CYS A 18 12.49 7.51 -14.69
CA CYS A 18 12.58 6.06 -14.54
C CYS A 18 11.36 5.33 -13.99
N GLY A 19 10.26 6.00 -13.63
CA GLY A 19 9.04 5.31 -13.14
C GLY A 19 9.28 4.34 -11.96
N HIS A 20 10.43 4.44 -11.31
CA HIS A 20 10.96 3.52 -10.30
C HIS A 20 11.58 4.33 -9.17
N CYS A 21 10.76 5.14 -8.51
CA CYS A 21 11.06 5.61 -7.16
C CYS A 21 10.70 4.49 -6.19
N ASN A 22 11.58 3.50 -6.11
CA ASN A 22 11.45 2.40 -5.15
C ASN A 22 11.75 2.95 -3.75
N ASP A 23 10.71 3.25 -2.96
CA ASP A 23 10.82 3.77 -1.59
C ASP A 23 11.29 2.71 -0.56
N CYS A 24 11.47 1.46 -0.97
CA CYS A 24 12.06 0.41 -0.14
C CYS A 24 13.61 0.47 -0.17
N TYR A 25 14.20 1.30 0.67
CA TYR A 25 15.65 1.33 0.83
C TYR A 25 16.07 1.78 2.23
N ASP A 26 17.33 1.49 2.57
CA ASP A 26 17.95 2.02 3.79
C ASP A 26 18.59 3.36 3.49
N LYS A 27 18.28 4.38 4.31
CA LYS A 27 18.90 5.70 4.21
C LYS A 27 20.41 5.62 4.46
N TYR A 28 20.83 4.77 5.41
CA TYR A 28 22.22 4.55 5.80
C TYR A 28 22.57 3.04 5.86
N PRO A 29 22.76 2.36 4.71
CA PRO A 29 22.89 0.90 4.64
C PRO A 29 23.93 0.31 5.60
N SER A 30 25.14 0.89 5.66
CA SER A 30 26.21 0.40 6.56
C SER A 30 25.83 0.50 8.04
N ARG A 31 25.13 1.57 8.45
CA ARG A 31 24.64 1.74 9.82
C ARG A 31 23.46 0.82 10.11
N CYS A 32 22.60 0.57 9.13
CA CYS A 32 21.45 -0.30 9.29
C CYS A 32 21.87 -1.75 9.56
N SER A 33 22.90 -2.25 8.87
CA SER A 33 23.48 -3.56 9.17
C SER A 33 23.99 -3.65 10.63
N TYR A 34 24.62 -2.59 11.13
CA TYR A 34 25.06 -2.51 12.52
C TYR A 34 23.88 -2.44 13.50
N PHE A 35 22.89 -1.58 13.24
CA PHE A 35 21.69 -1.43 14.06
C PHE A 35 20.86 -2.70 14.15
N LYS A 36 20.78 -3.47 13.05
CA LYS A 36 20.14 -4.79 13.05
C LYS A 36 20.83 -5.78 13.99
N LYS A 37 22.17 -5.83 13.97
CA LYS A 37 22.96 -6.68 14.89
C LYS A 37 22.72 -6.31 16.36
N LEU A 38 22.45 -5.04 16.66
CA LEU A 38 22.11 -4.55 17.99
C LEU A 38 20.63 -4.78 18.40
N GLY A 39 19.81 -5.34 17.51
CA GLY A 39 18.37 -5.53 17.74
C GLY A 39 17.56 -4.24 17.74
N LEU A 40 18.04 -3.17 17.09
CA LEU A 40 17.31 -1.89 17.06
C LEU A 40 16.07 -1.93 16.16
N CYS A 41 15.94 -2.92 15.28
CA CYS A 41 14.72 -3.13 14.50
C CYS A 41 13.49 -3.33 15.42
N ASP A 42 13.67 -4.04 16.54
CA ASP A 42 12.59 -4.32 17.49
C ASP A 42 12.54 -3.26 18.61
N LYS A 43 13.70 -2.77 19.06
CA LYS A 43 13.78 -1.77 20.14
C LYS A 43 13.40 -0.37 19.70
N MET A 44 13.61 -0.01 18.43
CA MET A 44 13.37 1.34 17.90
C MET A 44 12.64 1.30 16.55
N PRO A 45 11.46 0.66 16.48
CA PRO A 45 10.78 0.38 15.22
C PRO A 45 10.45 1.65 14.43
N THR A 46 10.04 2.74 15.11
CA THR A 46 9.72 4.02 14.45
C THR A 46 10.93 4.69 13.79
N LYS A 47 12.11 4.64 14.42
CA LYS A 47 13.35 5.17 13.83
C LYS A 47 13.86 4.26 12.72
N MET A 48 13.75 2.94 12.90
CA MET A 48 14.17 1.97 11.89
C MET A 48 13.26 1.99 10.67
N GLU A 49 11.97 2.26 10.83
CA GLU A 49 11.05 2.53 9.73
C GLU A 49 11.47 3.77 8.92
N LYS A 50 12.07 4.77 9.56
CA LYS A 50 12.52 5.99 8.86
C LYS A 50 13.87 5.81 8.15
N TYR A 51 14.78 5.02 8.73
CA TYR A 51 16.19 5.01 8.29
C TYR A 51 16.68 3.67 7.76
N CYS A 52 16.13 2.57 8.26
CA CYS A 52 16.57 1.20 7.99
C CYS A 52 15.41 0.33 7.50
N TYR A 53 14.64 0.90 6.59
CA TYR A 53 13.38 0.35 6.13
C TYR A 53 13.54 -1.04 5.51
N LYS A 54 14.58 -1.23 4.68
CA LYS A 54 14.86 -2.51 4.01
C LYS A 54 15.52 -3.50 4.95
N THR A 55 16.57 -3.09 5.67
CA THR A 55 17.34 -3.98 6.55
C THR A 55 16.49 -4.57 7.67
N CYS A 56 15.58 -3.77 8.25
CA CYS A 56 14.64 -4.21 9.27
C CYS A 56 13.36 -4.87 8.70
N GLY A 57 13.30 -5.09 7.39
CA GLY A 57 12.24 -5.89 6.76
C GLY A 57 10.89 -5.18 6.62
N HIS A 58 10.84 -3.85 6.79
CA HIS A 58 9.59 -3.09 6.68
C HIS A 58 9.07 -3.01 5.25
N CYS A 59 9.89 -3.32 4.24
CA CYS A 59 9.43 -3.41 2.85
C CYS A 59 8.51 -4.59 2.54
N ARG A 60 8.36 -5.51 3.51
CA ARG A 60 7.50 -6.66 3.34
C ARG A 60 6.06 -6.20 3.20
N MET A 61 5.40 -6.74 2.19
CA MET A 61 3.97 -6.59 2.04
C MET A 61 3.26 -7.10 3.30
N PRO A 62 2.26 -6.37 3.83
CA PRO A 62 1.43 -6.88 4.90
C PRO A 62 0.80 -8.22 4.50
N ALA A 63 0.67 -9.14 5.46
CA ALA A 63 -0.06 -10.37 5.20
C ALA A 63 -1.47 -10.02 4.69
N PRO A 64 -1.92 -10.63 3.58
CA PRO A 64 -3.25 -10.37 3.08
C PRO A 64 -4.30 -10.78 4.11
N PRO A 65 -5.44 -10.07 4.19
CA PRO A 65 -6.57 -10.53 4.98
C PRO A 65 -7.08 -11.87 4.41
N PRO A 66 -7.69 -12.74 5.24
CA PRO A 66 -8.18 -14.06 4.80
C PRO A 66 -9.08 -13.98 3.55
N CYS A 67 -9.89 -12.92 3.45
CA CYS A 67 -10.79 -12.70 2.33
C CYS A 67 -10.08 -12.56 0.97
N ALA A 68 -8.83 -12.10 0.91
CA ALA A 68 -8.12 -11.83 -0.34
C ALA A 68 -7.90 -13.11 -1.16
N ASN A 69 -7.71 -14.25 -0.49
CA ASN A 69 -7.45 -15.54 -1.12
C ASN A 69 -8.70 -16.39 -1.36
N THR A 70 -9.89 -15.82 -1.13
CA THR A 70 -11.15 -16.50 -1.40
C THR A 70 -11.61 -16.21 -2.83
N ALA A 71 -12.36 -17.15 -3.43
CA ALA A 71 -12.87 -16.99 -4.80
C ALA A 71 -13.75 -15.74 -4.99
N LEU A 72 -14.44 -15.30 -3.94
CA LEU A 72 -15.33 -14.13 -3.96
C LEU A 72 -14.63 -12.82 -3.57
N GLY A 73 -13.51 -12.92 -2.84
CA GLY A 73 -12.74 -11.78 -2.38
C GLY A 73 -13.33 -11.08 -1.14
N CYS A 74 -12.87 -9.86 -0.91
CA CYS A 74 -13.28 -9.04 0.22
C CYS A 74 -14.47 -8.13 -0.12
N CYS A 75 -15.25 -7.76 0.89
CA CYS A 75 -16.15 -6.62 0.86
C CYS A 75 -15.38 -5.30 0.68
N TRP A 76 -16.11 -4.19 0.46
CA TRP A 76 -15.53 -2.85 0.27
C TRP A 76 -14.58 -2.43 1.40
N ASN A 77 -14.80 -2.91 2.63
CA ASN A 77 -13.97 -2.64 3.79
C ASN A 77 -12.63 -3.39 3.80
N ARG A 78 -12.42 -4.32 2.85
CA ARG A 78 -11.20 -5.14 2.68
C ARG A 78 -10.86 -6.04 3.87
N VAL A 79 -11.82 -6.30 4.74
CA VAL A 79 -11.65 -7.16 5.92
C VAL A 79 -12.64 -8.32 5.89
N THR A 80 -13.91 -8.01 5.58
CA THR A 80 -14.97 -9.00 5.57
C THR A 80 -14.89 -9.87 4.31
N THR A 81 -14.85 -11.18 4.47
CA THR A 81 -14.96 -12.16 3.38
C THR A 81 -16.37 -12.14 2.81
N LYS A 82 -16.53 -12.05 1.48
CA LYS A 82 -17.83 -12.19 0.84
C LYS A 82 -18.32 -13.63 0.92
N ILE A 83 -19.59 -13.85 1.30
CA ILE A 83 -20.21 -15.18 1.29
C ILE A 83 -20.84 -15.55 -0.05
N ASP A 84 -21.18 -14.54 -0.86
CA ASP A 84 -21.73 -14.71 -2.20
C ASP A 84 -21.25 -13.60 -3.15
N LYS A 85 -21.60 -13.70 -4.43
CA LYS A 85 -21.22 -12.70 -5.44
C LYS A 85 -21.80 -11.31 -5.14
N ALA A 86 -23.00 -11.25 -4.54
CA ALA A 86 -23.67 -10.01 -4.17
C ALA A 86 -22.99 -9.31 -2.98
N GLY A 87 -22.28 -10.06 -2.14
CA GLY A 87 -21.76 -9.58 -0.87
C GLY A 87 -22.88 -9.38 0.16
N SER A 88 -23.82 -10.33 0.30
CA SER A 88 -24.97 -10.18 1.21
C SER A 88 -24.58 -9.97 2.68
N ASN A 89 -23.37 -10.39 3.08
CA ASN A 89 -22.82 -10.15 4.42
C ASN A 89 -21.93 -8.90 4.52
N CYS A 90 -21.78 -8.13 3.43
CA CYS A 90 -20.95 -6.95 3.47
C CYS A 90 -21.58 -5.87 4.35
N PRO A 91 -20.78 -5.15 5.14
CA PRO A 91 -21.29 -4.00 5.89
C PRO A 91 -21.95 -3.00 4.95
N VAL A 92 -22.92 -2.25 5.45
CA VAL A 92 -23.53 -1.15 4.70
C VAL A 92 -22.44 -0.14 4.34
N CYS A 93 -22.25 0.11 3.05
CA CYS A 93 -21.30 1.12 2.61
C CYS A 93 -21.95 2.48 2.61
N LYS A 94 -21.78 3.23 3.70
CA LYS A 94 -22.36 4.55 3.88
C LYS A 94 -21.55 5.37 4.87
N ASP A 95 -21.52 6.67 4.63
CA ASP A 95 -20.87 7.62 5.53
C ASP A 95 -21.58 7.67 6.89
N SER A 96 -20.80 7.43 7.95
CA SER A 96 -21.25 7.48 9.35
C SER A 96 -21.39 8.91 9.84
N TYR A 97 -20.48 9.81 9.43
CA TYR A 97 -20.40 11.20 9.92
C TYR A 97 -20.48 12.21 8.78
N LYS A 98 -21.64 12.32 8.13
CA LYS A 98 -21.84 13.12 6.89
C LYS A 98 -21.13 14.49 6.86
N ARG A 99 -21.23 15.28 7.94
CA ARG A 99 -20.57 16.60 8.01
C ARG A 99 -19.04 16.46 7.99
N LEU A 100 -18.48 15.60 8.82
CA LEU A 100 -17.04 15.34 8.85
C LEU A 100 -16.56 14.76 7.51
N CYS A 101 -17.32 13.84 6.93
CA CYS A 101 -16.99 13.24 5.64
C CYS A 101 -16.88 14.31 4.54
N LYS A 102 -17.83 15.25 4.49
CA LYS A 102 -17.79 16.37 3.55
C LYS A 102 -16.63 17.33 3.81
N THR A 103 -16.35 17.64 5.08
CA THR A 103 -15.28 18.60 5.44
C THR A 103 -13.88 18.04 5.16
N PHE A 104 -13.67 16.75 5.36
CA PHE A 104 -12.35 16.11 5.29
C PHE A 104 -12.22 15.16 4.09
N SER A 105 -12.98 15.38 3.02
CA SER A 105 -12.96 14.51 1.82
C SER A 105 -11.55 14.31 1.24
N ASP A 106 -10.71 15.34 1.32
CA ASP A 106 -9.35 15.32 0.78
C ASP A 106 -8.43 14.34 1.54
N ASP A 107 -8.74 14.08 2.82
CA ASP A 107 -7.99 13.16 3.66
C ASP A 107 -8.18 11.70 3.25
N CYS A 108 -9.14 11.36 2.38
CA CYS A 108 -9.31 10.00 1.84
C CYS A 108 -8.01 9.45 1.24
N SER A 109 -7.15 10.31 0.69
CA SER A 109 -5.84 9.95 0.10
C SER A 109 -4.69 9.92 1.11
N HIS A 110 -4.92 10.39 2.34
CA HIS A 110 -3.89 10.52 3.36
C HIS A 110 -3.50 9.16 3.97
N LYS A 111 -2.21 8.95 4.21
CA LYS A 111 -1.65 7.63 4.63
C LYS A 111 -1.69 7.37 6.14
N ARG A 112 -2.03 8.38 6.93
CA ARG A 112 -2.03 8.34 8.41
C ARG A 112 -3.45 8.17 8.96
N SER A 113 -3.58 8.31 10.28
CA SER A 113 -4.83 8.15 11.02
C SER A 113 -6.01 8.91 10.41
N ALA A 114 -5.80 10.14 9.91
CA ALA A 114 -6.85 10.93 9.26
C ALA A 114 -7.46 10.18 8.04
N GLY A 115 -6.63 9.74 7.09
CA GLY A 115 -7.17 9.00 5.95
C GLY A 115 -7.66 7.60 6.27
N LYS A 116 -7.07 6.92 7.28
CA LYS A 116 -7.62 5.66 7.79
C LYS A 116 -9.02 5.85 8.37
N PHE A 117 -9.21 6.93 9.13
CA PHE A 117 -10.50 7.33 9.69
C PHE A 117 -11.50 7.60 8.57
N MET A 118 -11.14 8.43 7.59
CA MET A 118 -12.00 8.75 6.45
C MET A 118 -12.39 7.50 5.66
N ARG A 119 -11.45 6.61 5.34
CA ARG A 119 -11.77 5.38 4.61
C ARG A 119 -12.61 4.38 5.41
N HIS A 120 -12.63 4.48 6.73
CA HIS A 120 -13.41 3.59 7.59
C HIS A 120 -14.83 4.11 7.82
N TYR A 121 -14.96 5.39 8.18
CA TYR A 121 -16.22 6.02 8.55
C TYR A 121 -16.90 6.79 7.43
N CYS A 122 -16.17 7.12 6.36
CA CYS A 122 -16.66 7.86 5.21
C CYS A 122 -16.41 7.11 3.88
N PRO A 123 -16.83 5.83 3.78
CA PRO A 123 -16.50 5.02 2.61
C PRO A 123 -17.22 5.47 1.34
N GLU A 124 -18.35 6.16 1.43
CA GLU A 124 -19.06 6.71 0.27
C GLU A 124 -18.33 7.94 -0.26
N THR A 125 -18.02 8.90 0.62
CA THR A 125 -17.21 10.07 0.26
C THR A 125 -15.84 9.67 -0.29
N CYS A 126 -15.21 8.64 0.27
CA CYS A 126 -13.92 8.13 -0.23
C CYS A 126 -14.06 7.21 -1.46
N GLY A 127 -15.25 7.02 -2.02
CA GLY A 127 -15.48 6.25 -3.25
C GLY A 127 -15.24 4.75 -3.11
N LEU A 128 -15.33 4.19 -1.91
CA LEU A 128 -15.02 2.78 -1.62
C LEU A 128 -16.15 1.80 -1.95
N CYS A 129 -17.40 2.28 -2.00
CA CYS A 129 -18.59 1.41 -2.07
C CYS A 129 -18.71 0.55 -3.32
N ASN A 130 -18.16 1.01 -4.45
CA ASN A 130 -18.22 0.30 -5.73
C ASN A 130 -16.86 -0.31 -6.10
N GLY A 131 -16.25 -1.04 -5.17
CA GLY A 131 -14.94 -1.65 -5.37
C GLY A 131 -13.76 -0.67 -5.30
N GLY A 132 -13.98 0.56 -4.82
CA GLY A 132 -12.93 1.54 -4.53
C GLY A 132 -12.21 2.11 -5.75
N GLY A 133 -12.90 2.24 -6.89
CA GLY A 133 -12.33 2.75 -8.16
C GLY A 133 -11.13 1.95 -8.67
N CYS A 134 -10.34 2.50 -9.59
CA CYS A 134 -9.06 1.93 -10.00
C CYS A 134 -7.89 2.72 -9.38
N ALA A 135 -7.67 2.53 -8.08
CA ALA A 135 -6.59 3.17 -7.32
C ALA A 135 -5.88 2.19 -6.41
N ASP A 136 -4.58 2.35 -6.23
CA ASP A 136 -3.83 1.60 -5.22
C ASP A 136 -4.29 2.03 -3.82
N GLN A 137 -4.16 1.12 -2.86
CA GLN A 137 -4.52 1.38 -1.48
C GLN A 137 -3.59 2.46 -0.92
N PRO A 138 -4.10 3.57 -0.36
CA PRO A 138 -3.27 4.73 -0.02
C PRO A 138 -2.08 4.44 0.91
N ASP A 139 -2.25 3.51 1.85
CA ASP A 139 -1.21 3.17 2.83
C ASP A 139 -0.08 2.35 2.20
N GLN A 140 -0.38 1.56 1.16
CA GLN A 140 0.58 0.70 0.45
C GLN A 140 1.05 1.26 -0.90
N ALA A 141 0.39 2.29 -1.44
CA ALA A 141 0.62 2.80 -2.80
C ALA A 141 2.09 3.10 -3.12
N LYS A 142 2.86 3.59 -2.14
CA LYS A 142 4.30 3.88 -2.30
C LYS A 142 5.18 2.64 -2.51
N TYR A 143 4.71 1.45 -2.14
CA TYR A 143 5.44 0.20 -2.31
C TYR A 143 5.03 -0.56 -3.57
N CYS A 144 3.91 -0.18 -4.20
CA CYS A 144 3.36 -0.93 -5.32
C CYS A 144 4.35 -1.04 -6.50
N SER A 145 5.10 0.03 -6.82
CA SER A 145 6.14 -0.03 -7.87
C SER A 145 7.27 -0.99 -7.51
N PHE A 146 7.69 -1.00 -6.24
CA PHE A 146 8.70 -1.93 -5.74
C PHE A 146 8.21 -3.37 -5.81
N TRP A 147 7.01 -3.66 -5.32
CA TRP A 147 6.41 -4.99 -5.36
C TRP A 147 6.16 -5.49 -6.78
N LYS A 148 5.71 -4.62 -7.68
CA LYS A 148 5.65 -4.90 -9.12
C LYS A 148 7.00 -5.30 -9.68
N GLY A 149 8.06 -4.57 -9.34
CA GLY A 149 9.43 -4.90 -9.73
C GLY A 149 9.95 -6.24 -9.17
N GLN A 150 9.32 -6.77 -8.11
CA GLN A 150 9.59 -8.12 -7.58
C GLN A 150 8.72 -9.22 -8.23
N GLY A 151 7.88 -8.89 -9.21
CA GLY A 151 6.97 -9.84 -9.87
C GLY A 151 5.75 -10.22 -9.01
N LEU A 152 5.39 -9.42 -8.01
CA LEU A 152 4.25 -9.74 -7.14
C LEU A 152 2.90 -9.57 -7.85
N CYS A 153 2.83 -8.80 -8.93
CA CYS A 153 1.61 -8.68 -9.75
C CYS A 153 1.20 -10.04 -10.34
N GLU A 154 2.15 -10.90 -10.63
CA GLU A 154 1.98 -12.24 -11.18
C GLU A 154 1.94 -13.30 -10.06
N ASN A 155 2.89 -13.24 -9.13
CA ASN A 155 3.08 -14.25 -8.09
C ASN A 155 2.08 -14.17 -6.92
N ASP A 156 1.53 -12.98 -6.65
CA ASP A 156 0.55 -12.75 -5.57
C ASP A 156 -0.56 -11.80 -6.04
N LYS A 157 -1.21 -12.19 -7.15
CA LYS A 157 -2.25 -11.41 -7.83
C LYS A 157 -3.41 -11.02 -6.91
N ASN A 158 -3.79 -11.90 -5.98
CA ASN A 158 -4.89 -11.66 -5.05
C ASN A 158 -4.57 -10.51 -4.09
N THR A 159 -3.39 -10.54 -3.47
CA THR A 159 -2.95 -9.47 -2.57
C THR A 159 -2.69 -8.18 -3.34
N MET A 160 -2.12 -8.27 -4.53
CA MET A 160 -1.94 -7.12 -5.42
C MET A 160 -3.27 -6.50 -5.87
N LYS A 161 -4.32 -7.29 -6.10
CA LYS A 161 -5.66 -6.77 -6.40
C LYS A 161 -6.25 -5.96 -5.23
N LEU A 162 -5.82 -6.26 -4.01
CA LEU A 162 -6.28 -5.53 -2.81
C LEU A 162 -5.51 -4.22 -2.59
N PHE A 163 -4.18 -4.26 -2.71
CA PHE A 163 -3.31 -3.15 -2.34
C PHE A 163 -2.79 -2.34 -3.54
N CYS A 164 -2.55 -2.97 -4.68
CA CYS A 164 -1.82 -2.40 -5.80
C CYS A 164 -2.53 -2.61 -7.15
N LYS A 165 -3.87 -2.62 -7.15
CA LYS A 165 -4.67 -2.93 -8.33
C LYS A 165 -4.40 -2.00 -9.51
N LYS A 166 -4.13 -0.72 -9.28
CA LYS A 166 -3.81 0.22 -10.36
C LYS A 166 -2.41 -0.05 -10.88
N THR A 167 -1.41 -0.15 -10.00
CA THR A 167 -0.02 -0.40 -10.41
C THR A 167 0.15 -1.73 -11.15
N CYS A 168 -0.59 -2.77 -10.73
CA CYS A 168 -0.57 -4.10 -11.35
C CYS A 168 -1.58 -4.29 -12.49
N ASN A 169 -2.34 -3.27 -12.89
CA ASN A 169 -3.40 -3.38 -13.91
C ASN A 169 -4.41 -4.52 -13.61
N LEU A 170 -4.89 -4.58 -12.37
CA LEU A 170 -5.86 -5.58 -11.86
C LEU A 170 -7.24 -4.96 -11.58
N CYS A 171 -7.45 -3.76 -12.11
CA CYS A 171 -8.77 -3.26 -12.47
C CYS A 171 -9.18 -3.97 -13.77
#